data_AF-A0A7U3ZRR1-F1
#
_entry.id   AF-A0A7U3ZRR1-F1
#
_cell.length_a   1.000
_cell.length_b   1.000
_cell.length_c   1.000
_cell.angle_alpha   90.00
_cell.angle_beta   90.00
_cell.angle_gamma   90.00
#
_symmetry.space_group_name_H-M   'P 1'
#
loop_
_entity.id
_entity.type
_entity.pdbx_description
1 polymer ?
#
loop_
_entity_poly.entity_id
_entity_poly.type
_entity_poly.pdbx_seq_one_letter_code
_entity_poly.pdbx_strand_id
1 'polypeptide(L)'
;MSKIGLNANIYQLTGKYLNLINDLIVEIKTTPNTIDQKKKEELIAFFSKVIDDDTMDPQIQLMTIIIEREFWKKGKLANMTVFIRSLINGLNEKNVTIETAQKLETIVEAFDTEHTVAFDRIKGT
;
A
#
# COMPACT_ATOMS: atom_id res chain seq x y z
N MET A 1 -11.85 21.82 0.95
CA MET A 1 -11.88 20.97 -0.28
C MET A 1 -13.29 20.46 -0.49
N SER A 2 -13.76 20.39 -1.74
CA SER A 2 -15.05 19.73 -2.03
C SER A 2 -14.94 18.23 -1.77
N LYS A 3 -16.04 17.58 -1.41
CA LYS A 3 -16.08 16.11 -1.24
C LYS A 3 -15.56 15.38 -2.50
N ILE A 4 -15.84 15.93 -3.68
CA ILE A 4 -15.38 15.39 -4.97
C ILE A 4 -13.85 15.49 -5.10
N GLY A 5 -13.25 16.63 -4.74
CA GLY A 5 -11.80 16.83 -4.82
C GLY A 5 -11.01 15.90 -3.90
N LEU A 6 -11.51 15.64 -2.68
CA LEU A 6 -10.88 14.67 -1.77
C LEU A 6 -10.95 13.24 -2.34
N ASN A 7 -12.10 12.80 -2.84
CA ASN A 7 -12.23 11.46 -3.42
C ASN A 7 -11.39 11.31 -4.70
N ALA A 8 -11.28 12.35 -5.54
CA ALA A 8 -10.38 12.34 -6.69
C ALA A 8 -8.92 12.13 -6.27
N ASN A 9 -8.47 12.78 -5.20
CA ASN A 9 -7.13 12.59 -4.67
C ASN A 9 -6.92 11.17 -4.11
N ILE A 10 -7.89 10.64 -3.35
CA ILE A 10 -7.85 9.26 -2.85
C ILE A 10 -7.74 8.28 -4.03
N TYR A 11 -8.62 8.40 -5.03
CA TYR A 11 -8.63 7.55 -6.23
C TYR A 11 -7.28 7.57 -6.96
N GLN A 12 -6.69 8.74 -7.16
CA GLN A 12 -5.39 8.87 -7.81
C GLN A 12 -4.26 8.24 -6.99
N LEU A 13 -4.21 8.50 -5.68
CA LEU A 13 -3.15 8.00 -4.81
C LEU A 13 -3.22 6.48 -4.63
N THR A 14 -4.40 5.93 -4.33
CA THR A 14 -4.58 4.48 -4.21
C THR A 14 -4.30 3.79 -5.54
N GLY A 15 -4.74 4.36 -6.67
CA GLY A 15 -4.45 3.82 -8.01
C GLY A 15 -2.96 3.76 -8.33
N LYS A 16 -2.20 4.82 -7.99
CA LYS A 16 -0.74 4.85 -8.17
C LYS A 16 -0.07 3.68 -7.42
N TYR A 17 -0.38 3.53 -6.13
CA TYR A 17 0.25 2.50 -5.30
C TYR A 17 -0.26 1.09 -5.61
N LEU A 18 -1.53 0.94 -6.03
CA LEU A 18 -2.05 -0.34 -6.53
C LEU A 18 -1.26 -0.84 -7.73
N ASN A 19 -1.04 0.02 -8.72
CA ASN A 19 -0.25 -0.35 -9.90
C ASN A 19 1.18 -0.76 -9.50
N LEU A 20 1.83 0.05 -8.66
CA LEU A 20 3.19 -0.25 -8.18
C LEU A 20 3.27 -1.60 -7.43
N ILE A 21 2.32 -1.87 -6.53
CA ILE A 21 2.31 -3.09 -5.73
C ILE A 21 1.95 -4.31 -6.59
N ASN A 22 0.94 -4.21 -7.46
CA ASN A 22 0.51 -5.31 -8.31
C ASN A 22 1.60 -5.71 -9.31
N ASP A 23 2.28 -4.74 -9.93
CA ASP A 23 3.43 -5.00 -10.78
C ASP A 23 4.50 -5.81 -10.04
N LEU A 24 4.84 -5.41 -8.82
CA LEU A 24 5.84 -6.10 -8.02
C LEU A 24 5.38 -7.52 -7.64
N ILE A 25 4.11 -7.70 -7.27
CA ILE A 25 3.55 -9.03 -6.96
C ILE A 25 3.68 -9.96 -8.17
N VAL A 26 3.37 -9.47 -9.38
CA VAL A 26 3.51 -10.25 -10.61
C VAL A 26 4.96 -10.64 -10.81
N GLU A 27 5.90 -9.70 -10.72
CA GLU A 27 7.34 -9.95 -10.85
C GLU A 27 7.83 -11.01 -9.85
N ILE A 28 7.43 -10.93 -8.58
CA ILE A 28 7.79 -11.91 -7.54
C ILE A 28 7.27 -13.31 -7.91
N LYS A 29 6.05 -13.40 -8.42
CA LYS A 29 5.40 -14.69 -8.72
C LYS A 29 5.88 -15.32 -10.02
N THR A 30 6.22 -14.53 -11.03
CA THR A 30 6.58 -15.03 -12.37
C THR A 30 8.08 -15.11 -12.60
N THR A 31 8.84 -14.16 -12.08
CA THR A 31 10.26 -13.97 -12.38
C THR A 31 11.02 -13.44 -11.16
N PRO A 32 11.10 -14.21 -10.06
CA PRO A 32 11.66 -13.76 -8.78
C PRO A 32 13.15 -13.34 -8.84
N ASN A 33 13.88 -13.73 -9.90
CA ASN A 33 15.30 -13.39 -10.08
C ASN A 33 15.53 -12.07 -10.84
N THR A 34 14.48 -11.42 -11.34
CA THR A 34 14.56 -10.19 -12.15
C THR A 34 13.53 -9.16 -11.70
N ILE A 35 13.42 -9.00 -10.38
CA ILE A 35 12.56 -7.98 -9.78
C ILE A 35 13.19 -6.61 -10.00
N ASP A 36 12.39 -5.63 -10.40
CA ASP A 36 12.85 -4.26 -10.58
C ASP A 36 13.23 -3.64 -9.22
N GLN A 37 14.54 -3.46 -9.03
CA GLN A 37 15.11 -2.91 -7.81
C GLN A 37 14.58 -1.50 -7.51
N LYS A 38 14.27 -0.69 -8.52
CA LYS A 38 13.72 0.65 -8.34
C LYS A 38 12.30 0.60 -7.77
N LYS A 39 11.45 -0.31 -8.24
CA LYS A 39 10.10 -0.50 -7.71
C LYS A 39 10.14 -0.96 -6.25
N LYS A 40 11.06 -1.87 -5.93
CA LYS A 40 11.32 -2.33 -4.57
C LYS A 40 11.74 -1.18 -3.66
N GLU A 41 12.68 -0.35 -4.08
CA GLU A 41 13.13 0.83 -3.32
C GLU A 41 12.02 1.86 -3.12
N GLU A 42 11.20 2.13 -4.14
CA GLU A 42 10.05 3.03 -4.03
C GLU A 42 9.03 2.51 -3.00
N LEU A 43 8.75 1.21 -2.99
CA LEU A 43 7.85 0.60 -2.01
C LEU A 43 8.42 0.59 -0.59
N ILE A 44 9.72 0.30 -0.44
CA ILE A 44 10.37 0.37 0.87
C ILE A 44 10.32 1.80 1.41
N ALA A 45 10.60 2.81 0.58
CA ALA A 45 10.52 4.20 0.97
C ALA A 45 9.10 4.59 1.38
N PHE A 46 8.09 4.16 0.62
CA PHE A 46 6.68 4.35 0.97
C PHE A 46 6.33 3.73 2.33
N PHE A 47 6.60 2.44 2.51
CA PHE A 47 6.27 1.73 3.75
C PHE A 47 7.03 2.27 4.96
N SER A 48 8.27 2.72 4.78
CA SER A 48 9.05 3.35 5.84
C SER A 48 8.39 4.64 6.31
N LYS A 49 7.84 5.45 5.39
CA LYS A 49 7.08 6.65 5.73
C LYS A 49 5.72 6.34 6.36
N VAL A 50 5.08 5.23 6.00
CA VAL A 50 3.78 4.83 6.58
C VAL A 50 3.87 4.54 8.08
N ILE A 51 5.01 4.00 8.53
CA ILE A 51 5.27 3.70 9.95
C ILE A 51 6.11 4.78 10.65
N ASP A 52 6.31 5.92 10.00
CA ASP A 52 7.00 7.07 10.57
C ASP A 52 5.96 7.97 11.23
N ASP A 53 5.91 7.93 12.57
CA ASP A 53 4.93 8.69 13.37
C ASP A 53 5.11 10.22 13.22
N ASP A 54 6.29 10.67 12.77
CA ASP A 54 6.62 12.10 12.60
C ASP A 54 6.35 12.60 11.16
N THR A 55 5.78 11.76 10.30
CA THR A 55 5.53 12.14 8.90
C THR A 55 4.50 13.27 8.78
N MET A 56 4.92 14.38 8.18
CA MET A 56 4.06 15.54 7.89
C MET A 56 3.52 15.55 6.45
N ASP A 57 3.81 14.51 5.66
CA ASP A 57 3.34 14.39 4.29
C ASP A 57 1.83 14.02 4.29
N PRO A 58 0.93 14.91 3.83
CA PRO A 58 -0.51 14.65 3.90
C PRO A 58 -0.95 13.45 3.04
N GLN A 59 -0.20 13.14 1.97
CA GLN A 59 -0.50 11.97 1.14
C GLN A 59 -0.16 10.69 1.90
N ILE A 60 0.97 10.64 2.58
CA ILE A 60 1.35 9.50 3.42
C ILE A 60 0.37 9.32 4.57
N GLN A 61 0.01 10.40 5.28
CA GLN A 61 -0.98 10.33 6.36
C GLN A 61 -2.31 9.74 5.88
N LEU A 62 -2.78 10.16 4.71
CA LEU A 62 -3.98 9.59 4.09
C LEU A 62 -3.82 8.09 3.80
N MET A 63 -2.69 7.68 3.23
CA MET A 63 -2.42 6.26 2.95
C MET A 63 -2.30 5.43 4.23
N THR A 64 -1.66 5.96 5.28
CA THR A 64 -1.58 5.32 6.60
C THR A 64 -2.98 5.09 7.16
N ILE A 65 -3.86 6.09 7.13
CA ILE A 65 -5.25 5.95 7.62
C ILE A 65 -6.01 4.85 6.86
N ILE A 66 -5.79 4.71 5.54
CA ILE A 66 -6.43 3.67 4.73
C ILE A 66 -5.95 2.28 5.20
N ILE A 67 -4.65 2.10 5.42
CA ILE A 67 -4.06 0.85 5.90
C ILE A 67 -4.53 0.55 7.32
N GLU A 68 -4.49 1.52 8.23
CA GLU A 68 -4.95 1.38 9.62
C GLU A 68 -6.40 0.93 9.68
N ARG A 69 -7.28 1.52 8.86
CA ARG A 69 -8.68 1.14 8.77
C ARG A 69 -8.85 -0.32 8.40
N GLU A 70 -8.03 -0.82 7.48
CA GLU A 70 -8.08 -2.23 7.07
C GLU A 70 -7.60 -3.17 8.19
N PHE A 71 -6.51 -2.81 8.87
CA PHE A 71 -6.03 -3.57 10.02
C PHE A 71 -7.00 -3.53 11.21
N TRP A 72 -7.69 -2.41 11.41
CA TRP A 72 -8.73 -2.26 12.43
C TRP A 72 -9.93 -3.16 12.16
N LYS A 73 -10.46 -3.19 10.91
CA LYS A 73 -11.54 -4.11 10.50
C LYS A 73 -11.17 -5.57 10.75
N LYS A 74 -9.89 -5.92 10.58
CA LYS A 74 -9.35 -7.28 10.79
C LYS A 74 -9.01 -7.58 12.25
N GLY A 75 -9.23 -6.65 13.19
CA GLY A 75 -8.90 -6.80 14.62
C GLY A 75 -7.40 -6.86 14.91
N LYS A 76 -6.56 -6.33 14.01
CA LYS A 76 -5.10 -6.47 14.02
C LYS A 76 -4.35 -5.13 14.05
N LEU A 77 -5.01 -4.02 14.39
CA LEU A 77 -4.40 -2.67 14.36
C LEU A 77 -3.08 -2.60 15.14
N ALA A 78 -3.01 -3.18 16.35
CA ALA A 78 -1.80 -3.22 17.16
C ALA A 78 -0.58 -3.87 16.46
N ASN A 79 -0.84 -4.69 15.43
CA ASN A 79 0.18 -5.42 14.69
C ASN A 79 0.56 -4.74 13.37
N MET A 80 -0.05 -3.59 13.01
CA MET A 80 0.21 -2.93 11.73
C MET A 80 1.69 -2.59 11.55
N THR A 81 2.31 -1.90 12.52
CA THR A 81 3.72 -1.52 12.44
C THR A 81 4.64 -2.74 12.32
N VAL A 82 4.34 -3.82 13.06
CA VAL A 82 5.10 -5.08 12.99
C VAL A 82 4.96 -5.72 11.61
N PHE A 83 3.74 -5.72 11.06
CA PHE A 83 3.45 -6.24 9.73
C PHE A 83 4.21 -5.45 8.65
N ILE A 84 4.14 -4.12 8.67
CA ILE A 84 4.83 -3.27 7.69
C ILE A 84 6.36 -3.41 7.82
N ARG A 85 6.91 -3.51 9.03
CA ARG A 85 8.35 -3.82 9.21
C ARG A 85 8.73 -5.18 8.63
N SER A 86 7.91 -6.20 8.84
CA SER A 86 8.12 -7.52 8.23
C SER A 86 8.08 -7.47 6.70
N LEU A 87 7.18 -6.66 6.14
CA LEU A 87 7.08 -6.42 4.70
C LEU A 87 8.33 -5.71 4.15
N ILE A 88 8.80 -4.66 4.82
CA ILE A 88 10.05 -3.96 4.47
C ILE A 88 11.24 -4.94 4.50
N ASN A 89 11.32 -5.78 5.53
CA ASN A 89 12.39 -6.78 5.65
C ASN A 89 12.34 -7.80 4.49
N GLY A 90 11.16 -8.35 4.19
CA GLY A 90 10.99 -9.30 3.08
C GLY A 90 11.29 -8.67 1.73
N LEU A 91 10.94 -7.39 1.54
CA LEU A 91 11.35 -6.64 0.35
C LEU A 91 12.86 -6.47 0.29
N ASN A 92 13.55 -6.19 1.40
CA ASN A 92 15.01 -6.00 1.43
C ASN A 92 15.82 -7.27 1.12
N GLU A 93 15.22 -8.46 1.22
CA GLU A 93 15.90 -9.71 0.89
C GLU A 93 16.42 -9.73 -0.56
N LYS A 94 17.54 -10.43 -0.77
CA LYS A 94 18.13 -10.61 -2.11
C LYS A 94 17.16 -11.34 -3.04
N ASN A 95 16.43 -12.31 -2.51
CA ASN A 95 15.43 -13.08 -3.22
C ASN A 95 14.09 -12.86 -2.50
N VAL A 96 13.22 -12.05 -3.08
CA VAL A 96 11.92 -11.76 -2.48
C VAL A 96 11.04 -13.01 -2.57
N THR A 97 10.44 -13.38 -1.44
CA THR A 97 9.67 -14.62 -1.29
C THR A 97 8.21 -14.45 -1.66
N ILE A 98 7.53 -15.58 -1.94
CA ILE A 98 6.07 -15.62 -2.12
C ILE A 98 5.32 -15.13 -0.87
N GLU A 99 5.87 -15.34 0.33
CA GLU A 99 5.30 -14.82 1.57
C GLU A 99 5.27 -13.28 1.56
N THR A 100 6.28 -12.63 0.99
CA THR A 100 6.29 -11.17 0.83
C THR A 100 5.19 -10.72 -0.13
N ALA A 101 4.96 -11.45 -1.22
CA ALA A 101 3.85 -11.17 -2.13
C ALA A 101 2.47 -11.31 -1.44
N GLN A 102 2.27 -12.32 -0.60
CA GLN A 102 1.03 -12.48 0.18
C GLN A 102 0.81 -11.32 1.18
N LYS A 103 1.88 -10.79 1.77
CA LYS A 103 1.79 -9.59 2.61
C LYS A 103 1.45 -8.35 1.78
N LEU A 104 2.01 -8.20 0.58
CA LEU A 104 1.64 -7.12 -0.35
C LEU A 104 0.16 -7.18 -0.74
N GLU A 105 -0.40 -8.39 -0.95
CA GLU A 105 -1.83 -8.57 -1.25
C GLU A 105 -2.75 -8.00 -0.16
N THR A 106 -2.34 -8.08 1.12
CA THR A 106 -3.11 -7.47 2.22
C THR A 106 -3.18 -5.94 2.09
N ILE A 107 -2.14 -5.30 1.55
CA ILE A 107 -2.13 -3.86 1.29
C ILE A 107 -2.94 -3.53 0.03
N VAL A 108 -2.88 -4.38 -0.99
CA VAL A 108 -3.72 -4.26 -2.20
C VAL A 108 -5.19 -4.26 -1.84
N GLU A 109 -5.65 -5.18 -0.99
CA GLU A 109 -7.05 -5.23 -0.53
C GLU A 109 -7.50 -3.90 0.11
N ALA A 110 -6.65 -3.29 0.94
CA ALA A 110 -6.93 -2.00 1.57
C ALA A 110 -7.10 -0.89 0.53
N PHE A 111 -6.16 -0.82 -0.42
CA PHE A 111 -6.17 0.23 -1.45
C PHE A 111 -7.26 0.04 -2.47
N ASP A 112 -7.54 -1.19 -2.89
CA ASP A 112 -8.57 -1.52 -3.88
C ASP A 112 -9.98 -1.18 -3.36
N THR A 113 -10.22 -1.49 -2.08
CA THR A 113 -11.46 -1.11 -1.40
C THR A 113 -11.65 0.40 -1.40
N GLU A 114 -10.64 1.17 -0.96
CA GLU A 114 -10.77 2.62 -0.89
C GLU A 114 -10.75 3.28 -2.28
N HIS A 115 -10.03 2.71 -3.25
CA HIS A 115 -10.02 3.13 -4.65
C HIS A 115 -11.42 3.04 -5.27
N THR A 116 -12.08 1.89 -5.09
CA THR A 116 -13.45 1.66 -5.57
C THR A 116 -14.44 2.61 -4.89
N VAL A 117 -14.39 2.73 -3.57
CA VAL A 117 -15.27 3.66 -2.82
C VAL A 117 -15.06 5.11 -3.26
N ALA A 118 -13.82 5.53 -3.48
CA ALA A 118 -13.52 6.87 -3.96
C ALA A 118 -14.08 7.11 -5.36
N PHE A 119 -13.96 6.13 -6.25
CA PHE A 119 -14.52 6.20 -7.60
C PHE A 119 -16.04 6.33 -7.61
N ASP A 120 -16.74 5.51 -6.81
CA ASP A 120 -18.19 5.56 -6.71
C ASP A 120 -18.66 6.94 -6.22
N ARG A 121 -17.99 7.49 -5.20
CA ARG A 121 -18.27 8.83 -4.69
C ARG A 121 -18.00 9.95 -5.70
N ILE A 122 -17.02 9.78 -6.59
CA ILE A 122 -16.76 10.74 -7.69
C ILE A 122 -17.92 10.69 -8.69
N LYS A 123 -18.44 9.49 -8.98
CA LYS A 123 -19.61 9.30 -9.86
C LYS A 123 -20.93 9.76 -9.24
N GLY A 124 -20.98 9.91 -7.92
CA GLY A 124 -22.20 10.26 -7.20
C GLY A 124 -23.10 9.05 -6.92
N THR A 125 -22.52 7.85 -6.92
CA THR A 125 -23.15 6.57 -6.52
C THR A 125 -22.69 6.18 -5.13
#